data_AF-A0A2D7PFS9-F1
#
_entry.id   AF-A0A2D7PFS9-F1
#
_cell.length_a   1.000
_cell.length_b   1.000
_cell.length_c   1.000
_cell.angle_alpha   90.00
_cell.angle_beta   90.00
_cell.angle_gamma   90.00
#
_symmetry.space_group_name_H-M   'P 1'
#
loop_
_entity.id
_entity.type
_entity.pdbx_description
1 polymer ?
#
loop_
_entity_poly.entity_id
_entity_poly.type
_entity_poly.pdbx_seq_one_letter_code
_entity_poly.pdbx_strand_id
1 'polypeptide(L)'
;MTQYQVDGKGYFNKHPYNNRESRWCDLNEVPYARNGYLYGSETIEDQITGITYYQIDGYYNNTNLYRGFHDGTVDPSTLFKEGDTLLIRHQQADVRFKITEFSPRAKNMIGTRYLNIAWHWDEEGWNKYKKENPIETNESNWKVWHQRNAFWTTGSVLAGAQPDKIARPWSWTAVTKETLLKLQLLGYQ
;
A
#
# COMPACT_ATOMS: atom_id res chain seq x y z
N MET A 1 -19.69 2.99 -13.59
CA MET A 1 -19.11 3.61 -12.39
C MET A 1 -20.25 4.24 -11.61
N THR A 2 -20.62 3.67 -10.47
CA THR A 2 -21.74 4.18 -9.66
C THR A 2 -21.17 5.19 -8.66
N GLN A 3 -21.45 6.48 -8.86
CA GLN A 3 -21.19 7.53 -7.88
C GLN A 3 -22.18 7.35 -6.72
N TYR A 4 -21.67 7.22 -5.50
CA TYR A 4 -22.49 7.34 -4.30
C TYR A 4 -22.59 8.83 -3.98
N GLN A 5 -23.82 9.36 -3.93
CA GLN A 5 -24.08 10.70 -3.40
C GLN A 5 -24.33 10.56 -1.90
N VAL A 6 -23.58 11.33 -1.10
CA VAL A 6 -23.89 11.55 0.31
C VAL A 6 -24.21 13.02 0.43
N ASP A 7 -25.41 13.35 0.90
CA ASP A 7 -25.91 14.72 1.08
C ASP A 7 -25.77 15.64 -0.14
N GLY A 8 -26.02 15.10 -1.34
CA GLY A 8 -25.99 15.86 -2.60
C GLY A 8 -24.59 16.30 -3.06
N LYS A 9 -23.51 15.85 -2.39
CA LYS A 9 -22.12 16.05 -2.81
C LYS A 9 -21.51 14.73 -3.26
N GLY A 10 -20.61 14.81 -4.25
CA GLY A 10 -19.86 13.64 -4.72
C GLY A 10 -18.97 13.11 -3.60
N TYR A 11 -19.11 11.83 -3.26
CA TYR A 11 -18.26 11.18 -2.28
C TYR A 11 -16.88 10.87 -2.90
N PHE A 12 -15.82 11.49 -2.37
CA PHE A 12 -14.43 11.19 -2.72
C PHE A 12 -13.87 10.17 -1.72
N ASN A 13 -13.50 8.99 -2.22
CA ASN A 13 -12.86 7.94 -1.44
C ASN A 13 -11.51 8.43 -0.91
N LYS A 14 -11.27 8.31 0.40
CA LYS A 14 -10.02 8.74 1.04
C LYS A 14 -8.95 7.66 0.95
N HIS A 15 -9.33 6.41 0.68
CA HIS A 15 -8.38 5.32 0.51
C HIS A 15 -7.87 5.20 -0.94
N PRO A 16 -6.63 4.71 -1.14
CA PRO A 16 -6.02 4.59 -2.46
C PRO A 16 -6.73 3.59 -3.39
N TYR A 17 -7.46 2.63 -2.83
CA TYR A 17 -8.15 1.60 -3.61
C TYR A 17 -9.59 2.02 -3.81
N ASN A 18 -9.92 2.65 -4.95
CA ASN A 18 -11.25 3.22 -5.20
C ASN A 18 -12.36 2.18 -5.48
N ASN A 19 -12.56 1.21 -4.58
CA ASN A 19 -13.51 0.10 -4.70
C ASN A 19 -14.72 0.27 -3.74
N ARG A 20 -15.65 -0.69 -3.73
CA ARG A 20 -16.86 -0.59 -2.89
C ARG A 20 -16.56 -0.67 -1.39
N GLU A 21 -15.63 -1.54 -1.01
CA GLU A 21 -15.29 -1.84 0.39
C GLU A 21 -14.59 -0.66 1.06
N SER A 22 -13.55 -0.11 0.43
CA SER A 22 -12.90 1.13 0.88
C SER A 22 -13.89 2.29 1.05
N ARG A 23 -14.81 2.52 0.11
CA ARG A 23 -15.84 3.56 0.27
C ARG A 23 -16.73 3.30 1.47
N TRP A 24 -17.08 2.04 1.74
CA TRP A 24 -17.84 1.69 2.94
C TRP A 24 -17.03 1.96 4.21
N CYS A 25 -15.75 1.58 4.24
CA CYS A 25 -14.85 1.84 5.36
C CYS A 25 -14.79 3.33 5.70
N ASP A 26 -14.57 4.17 4.69
CA ASP A 26 -14.55 5.62 4.88
C ASP A 26 -15.88 6.18 5.42
N LEU A 27 -17.02 5.72 4.87
CA LEU A 27 -18.35 6.19 5.27
C LEU A 27 -18.72 5.79 6.70
N ASN A 28 -18.05 4.76 7.25
CA ASN A 28 -18.25 4.28 8.60
C ASN A 28 -17.09 4.64 9.53
N GLU A 29 -16.14 5.46 9.06
CA GLU A 29 -14.96 5.89 9.82
C GLU A 29 -14.14 4.72 10.39
N VAL A 30 -14.11 3.59 9.69
CA VAL A 30 -13.31 2.42 10.06
C VAL A 30 -12.14 2.24 9.09
N PRO A 31 -10.98 1.73 9.55
CA PRO A 31 -9.85 1.51 8.65
C PRO A 31 -10.14 0.45 7.58
N TYR A 32 -9.61 0.66 6.37
CA TYR A 32 -9.71 -0.28 5.27
C TYR A 32 -8.57 -1.29 5.30
N ALA A 33 -8.85 -2.59 5.43
CA ALA A 33 -7.82 -3.63 5.45
C ALA A 33 -7.51 -4.17 4.05
N ARG A 34 -6.24 -4.20 3.64
CA ARG A 34 -5.81 -4.82 2.39
C ARG A 34 -4.33 -5.17 2.39
N ASN A 35 -3.98 -6.33 1.85
CA ASN A 35 -2.59 -6.80 1.65
C ASN A 35 -1.71 -6.67 2.92
N GLY A 36 -2.27 -6.95 4.09
CA GLY A 36 -1.58 -6.85 5.37
C GLY A 36 -1.31 -5.43 5.84
N TYR A 37 -2.04 -4.48 5.28
CA TYR A 37 -2.07 -3.10 5.75
C TYR A 37 -3.47 -2.70 6.19
N LEU A 38 -3.53 -1.89 7.23
CA LEU A 38 -4.73 -1.25 7.71
C LEU A 38 -4.66 0.24 7.36
N TYR A 39 -5.43 0.65 6.36
CA TYR A 39 -5.44 2.01 5.82
C TYR A 39 -6.42 2.88 6.61
N GLY A 40 -5.89 3.82 7.39
CA GLY A 40 -6.66 4.92 7.96
C GLY A 40 -6.76 6.11 6.99
N SER A 41 -7.29 7.22 7.48
CA SER A 41 -7.38 8.48 6.72
C SER A 41 -6.02 9.12 6.47
N GLU A 42 -5.08 8.98 7.41
CA GLU A 42 -3.75 9.60 7.35
C GLU A 42 -2.61 8.58 7.53
N THR A 43 -2.93 7.43 8.12
CA THR A 43 -1.95 6.41 8.50
C THR A 43 -2.20 5.10 7.77
N ILE A 44 -1.16 4.29 7.69
CA ILE A 44 -1.21 2.92 7.18
C ILE A 44 -0.43 2.05 8.15
N GLU A 45 -1.10 1.12 8.81
CA GLU A 45 -0.44 0.19 9.72
C GLU A 45 -0.10 -1.11 9.01
N ASP A 46 1.18 -1.51 9.01
CA ASP A 46 1.62 -2.83 8.59
C ASP A 46 1.30 -3.85 9.69
N GLN A 47 0.26 -4.66 9.45
CA GLN A 47 -0.26 -5.64 10.40
C GLN A 47 0.72 -6.79 10.70
N ILE A 48 1.79 -6.94 9.91
CA ILE A 48 2.81 -7.98 10.13
C ILE A 48 3.87 -7.50 11.13
N THR A 49 4.27 -6.23 11.05
CA THR A 49 5.32 -5.67 11.91
C THR A 49 4.84 -4.71 12.98
N GLY A 50 3.58 -4.29 12.94
CA GLY A 50 3.02 -3.24 13.81
C GLY A 50 3.59 -1.84 13.51
N ILE A 51 4.26 -1.65 12.36
CA ILE A 51 4.82 -0.36 11.99
C ILE A 51 3.71 0.51 11.42
N THR A 52 3.54 1.71 11.97
CA THR A 52 2.63 2.73 11.42
C THR A 52 3.39 3.66 10.49
N TYR A 53 2.94 3.72 9.24
CA TYR A 53 3.35 4.68 8.24
C TYR A 53 2.35 5.82 8.15
N TYR A 54 2.81 6.97 7.69
CA TYR A 54 2.03 8.18 7.48
C TYR A 54 2.08 8.50 6.00
N GLN A 55 0.90 8.69 5.42
CA GLN A 55 0.77 8.94 3.99
C GLN A 55 1.51 10.23 3.65
N ILE A 56 2.33 10.16 2.60
CA ILE A 56 2.88 11.36 1.98
C ILE A 56 1.74 11.91 1.14
N ASP A 57 1.26 13.11 1.47
CA ASP A 57 -0.04 13.65 1.04
C ASP A 57 -0.38 13.34 -0.43
N GLY A 58 -1.63 12.92 -0.66
CA GLY A 58 -2.09 12.31 -1.91
C GLY A 58 -1.74 13.13 -3.15
N TYR A 59 -1.56 12.40 -4.27
CA TYR A 59 -1.15 12.79 -5.64
C TYR A 59 -1.54 14.20 -6.18
N TYR A 60 -2.46 14.91 -5.52
CA TYR A 60 -3.04 16.18 -5.95
C TYR A 60 -2.65 17.42 -5.12
N ASN A 61 -2.07 17.31 -3.92
CA ASN A 61 -1.88 18.48 -3.04
C ASN A 61 -0.43 18.98 -2.88
N ASN A 62 0.60 18.17 -3.16
CA ASN A 62 1.99 18.59 -3.00
C ASN A 62 2.80 18.57 -4.31
N THR A 63 2.54 19.55 -5.18
CA THR A 63 3.21 19.67 -6.49
C THR A 63 4.73 19.80 -6.38
N ASN A 64 5.26 20.35 -5.28
CA ASN A 64 6.70 20.55 -5.11
C ASN A 64 7.42 19.25 -4.79
N LEU A 65 6.85 18.40 -3.92
CA LEU A 65 7.41 17.10 -3.61
C LEU A 65 7.34 16.16 -4.81
N TYR A 66 6.20 16.10 -5.51
CA TYR A 66 6.08 15.26 -6.70
C TYR A 66 6.96 15.75 -7.85
N ARG A 67 7.10 17.07 -8.04
CA ARG A 67 8.09 17.61 -8.98
C ARG A 67 9.50 17.19 -8.56
N GLY A 68 9.84 17.32 -7.28
CA GLY A 68 11.13 16.92 -6.72
C GLY A 68 11.44 15.43 -6.86
N PHE A 69 10.40 14.59 -6.80
CA PHE A 69 10.49 13.16 -7.08
C PHE A 69 10.71 12.87 -8.56
N HIS A 70 10.08 13.63 -9.46
CA HIS A 70 10.17 13.43 -10.91
C HIS A 70 11.46 13.98 -11.53
N ASP A 71 11.95 15.13 -11.06
CA ASP A 71 13.16 15.78 -11.57
C ASP A 71 14.45 15.28 -10.88
N GLY A 72 14.31 14.44 -9.84
CA GLY A 72 15.43 13.87 -9.10
C GLY A 72 16.16 14.89 -8.22
N THR A 73 15.52 16.00 -7.86
CA THR A 73 16.10 16.97 -6.92
C THR A 73 16.04 16.46 -5.48
N VAL A 74 15.04 15.64 -5.13
CA VAL A 74 14.96 15.00 -3.80
C VAL A 74 16.09 13.99 -3.65
N ASP A 75 16.95 14.20 -2.67
CA ASP A 75 18.01 13.26 -2.28
C ASP A 75 17.53 12.37 -1.12
N PRO A 76 17.28 11.06 -1.35
CA PRO A 76 16.79 10.18 -0.29
C PRO A 76 17.77 10.04 0.88
N SER A 77 19.08 10.22 0.66
CA SER A 77 20.08 10.09 1.72
C SER A 77 19.99 11.20 2.78
N THR A 78 19.31 12.30 2.46
CA THR A 78 19.04 13.39 3.41
C THR A 78 17.81 13.12 4.30
N LEU A 79 16.95 12.19 3.88
CA LEU A 79 15.68 11.88 4.52
C LEU A 79 15.72 10.55 5.29
N PHE A 80 16.48 9.59 4.77
CA PHE A 80 16.55 8.22 5.24
C PHE A 80 17.98 7.80 5.55
N LYS A 81 18.10 6.74 6.37
CA LYS A 81 19.33 5.97 6.57
C LYS A 81 19.12 4.51 6.18
N GLU A 82 20.22 3.76 6.04
CA GLU A 82 20.15 2.31 5.89
C GLU A 82 19.40 1.68 7.07
N GLY A 83 18.57 0.68 6.78
CA GLY A 83 17.69 0.03 7.75
C GLY A 83 16.33 0.69 7.94
N ASP A 84 16.15 1.96 7.53
CA ASP A 84 14.84 2.61 7.55
C ASP A 84 13.85 1.91 6.62
N THR A 85 12.56 2.13 6.89
CA THR A 85 11.49 1.57 6.08
C THR A 85 10.51 2.63 5.60
N LEU A 86 9.89 2.37 4.46
CA LEU A 86 8.80 3.14 3.88
C LEU A 86 7.85 2.22 3.12
N LEU A 87 6.65 2.70 2.82
CA LEU A 87 5.78 2.06 1.84
C LEU A 87 6.04 2.65 0.45
N ILE A 88 6.16 1.76 -0.52
CA ILE A 88 6.23 2.13 -1.93
C ILE A 88 5.09 1.48 -2.71
N ARG A 89 4.63 2.14 -3.76
CA ARG A 89 3.75 1.57 -4.77
C ARG A 89 4.56 0.64 -5.66
N HIS A 90 4.26 -0.65 -5.59
CA HIS A 90 4.75 -1.64 -6.55
C HIS A 90 3.58 -2.29 -7.28
N GLN A 91 3.56 -2.12 -8.61
CA GLN A 91 2.41 -2.49 -9.44
C GLN A 91 1.12 -1.83 -8.90
N GLN A 92 0.17 -2.64 -8.42
CA GLN A 92 -1.12 -2.18 -7.93
C GLN A 92 -1.24 -2.29 -6.40
N ALA A 93 -0.13 -2.49 -5.67
CA ALA A 93 -0.14 -2.65 -4.21
C ALA A 93 0.91 -1.77 -3.54
N ASP A 94 0.64 -1.36 -2.30
CA ASP A 94 1.68 -0.85 -1.43
C ASP A 94 2.48 -2.02 -0.85
N VAL A 95 3.80 -1.85 -0.75
CA VAL A 95 4.72 -2.85 -0.22
C VAL A 95 5.72 -2.17 0.70
N ARG A 96 6.06 -2.82 1.82
CA ARG A 96 7.10 -2.36 2.72
C ARG A 96 8.45 -2.51 2.04
N PHE A 97 9.22 -1.44 2.04
CA PHE A 97 10.57 -1.40 1.53
C PHE A 97 11.51 -1.09 2.67
N LYS A 98 12.55 -1.91 2.87
CA LYS A 98 13.63 -1.65 3.82
C LYS A 98 14.89 -1.27 3.06
N ILE A 99 15.45 -0.11 3.37
CA ILE A 99 16.60 0.45 2.67
C ILE A 99 17.86 -0.31 3.10
N THR A 100 18.69 -0.69 2.12
CA THR A 100 19.99 -1.33 2.35
C THR A 100 21.14 -0.47 1.87
N GLU A 101 20.95 0.36 0.85
CA GLU A 101 21.96 1.29 0.36
C GLU A 101 21.33 2.41 -0.50
N PHE A 102 22.12 3.43 -0.81
CA PHE A 102 21.73 4.54 -1.68
C PHE A 102 22.54 4.51 -2.98
N SER A 103 21.85 4.53 -4.13
CA SER A 103 22.50 4.53 -5.43
C SER A 103 23.07 5.92 -5.76
N PRO A 104 24.39 6.05 -6.01
CA PRO A 104 25.04 7.35 -6.22
C PRO A 104 24.68 8.00 -7.56
N ARG A 105 24.20 7.23 -8.54
CA ARG A 105 24.07 7.70 -9.93
C ARG A 105 22.68 8.23 -10.29
N ALA A 106 21.68 7.90 -9.48
CA ALA A 106 20.27 8.20 -9.79
C ALA A 106 19.44 8.59 -8.56
N LYS A 107 20.09 8.81 -7.41
CA LYS A 107 19.41 9.10 -6.12
C LYS A 107 18.27 8.13 -5.85
N ASN A 108 18.48 6.86 -6.20
CA ASN A 108 17.54 5.79 -5.93
C ASN A 108 17.91 5.12 -4.61
N MET A 109 16.93 4.54 -3.94
CA MET A 109 17.20 3.64 -2.82
C MET A 109 17.23 2.21 -3.32
N ILE A 110 18.18 1.43 -2.83
CA ILE A 110 18.22 -0.02 -3.03
C ILE A 110 17.90 -0.66 -1.68
N GLY A 111 17.16 -1.77 -1.74
CA GLY A 111 16.58 -2.35 -0.54
C GLY A 111 15.81 -3.63 -0.78
N THR A 112 15.23 -4.12 0.30
CA THR A 112 14.40 -5.32 0.30
C THR A 112 12.93 -4.94 0.27
N ARG A 113 12.19 -5.46 -0.71
CA ARG A 113 10.72 -5.38 -0.74
C ARG A 113 10.12 -6.56 0.03
N TYR A 114 9.15 -6.26 0.88
CA TYR A 114 8.36 -7.23 1.61
C TYR A 114 6.94 -7.20 1.06
N LEU A 115 6.57 -8.27 0.36
CA LEU A 115 5.22 -8.44 -0.15
C LEU A 115 4.36 -9.01 0.99
N ASN A 116 3.36 -8.25 1.40
CA ASN A 116 2.39 -8.70 2.38
C ASN A 116 1.20 -9.31 1.63
N ILE A 117 0.74 -10.47 2.08
CA ILE A 117 -0.49 -11.10 1.60
C ILE A 117 -1.46 -11.10 2.78
N ALA A 118 -2.55 -10.34 2.67
CA ALA A 118 -3.67 -10.31 3.66
C ALA A 118 -4.53 -11.59 3.62
N TRP A 119 -4.14 -12.54 2.80
CA TRP A 119 -5.07 -13.09 1.86
C TRP A 119 -4.55 -14.46 1.44
N HIS A 120 -4.46 -15.33 2.44
CA HIS A 120 -3.99 -16.68 2.28
C HIS A 120 -5.15 -17.60 2.64
N TRP A 121 -5.26 -18.72 1.93
CA TRP A 121 -6.06 -19.80 2.45
C TRP A 121 -5.29 -20.40 3.62
N ASP A 122 -5.94 -20.55 4.76
CA ASP A 122 -5.57 -21.69 5.58
C ASP A 122 -6.01 -22.97 4.84
N GLU A 123 -5.44 -24.10 5.23
CA GLU A 123 -5.73 -25.38 4.58
C GLU A 123 -7.24 -25.71 4.60
N GLU A 124 -7.93 -25.27 5.66
CA GLU A 124 -9.37 -25.44 5.85
C GLU A 124 -10.20 -24.62 4.86
N GLY A 125 -9.92 -23.33 4.72
CA GLY A 125 -10.59 -22.42 3.78
C GLY A 125 -10.40 -22.85 2.33
N TRP A 126 -9.21 -23.36 1.97
CA TRP A 126 -8.97 -23.91 0.63
C TRP A 126 -9.82 -25.16 0.36
N ASN A 127 -9.89 -26.06 1.34
CA ASN A 127 -10.67 -27.28 1.22
C ASN A 127 -12.17 -27.00 1.14
N LYS A 128 -12.67 -26.02 1.90
CA LYS A 128 -14.05 -25.55 1.83
C LYS A 128 -14.38 -24.94 0.47
N TYR A 129 -13.54 -24.06 -0.06
CA TYR A 129 -13.73 -23.46 -1.38
C TYR A 129 -13.84 -24.53 -2.49
N LYS A 130 -12.94 -25.51 -2.51
CA LYS A 130 -12.95 -26.61 -3.51
C LYS A 130 -14.22 -27.46 -3.44
N LYS A 131 -14.81 -27.61 -2.25
CA LYS A 131 -16.03 -28.39 -2.03
C LYS A 131 -17.28 -27.63 -2.49
N GLU A 132 -17.33 -26.33 -2.25
CA GLU A 132 -18.49 -25.48 -2.57
C GLU A 132 -18.47 -24.94 -3.99
N ASN A 133 -17.30 -24.88 -4.62
CA ASN A 133 -17.11 -24.40 -5.98
C ASN A 133 -16.28 -25.43 -6.75
N PRO A 134 -16.91 -26.42 -7.41
CA PRO A 134 -16.20 -27.31 -8.33
C PRO A 134 -15.63 -26.44 -9.45
N ILE A 135 -14.34 -26.11 -9.35
CA ILE A 135 -13.67 -25.17 -10.26
C ILE A 135 -13.79 -25.75 -11.67
N GLU A 136 -14.69 -25.21 -12.48
CA GLU A 136 -14.70 -25.49 -13.91
C GLU A 136 -13.44 -24.87 -14.51
N THR A 137 -12.69 -25.66 -15.28
CA THR A 137 -11.33 -25.35 -15.76
C THR A 137 -11.22 -24.10 -16.64
N ASN A 138 -12.34 -23.45 -16.98
CA ASN A 138 -12.41 -22.32 -17.91
C ASN A 138 -13.05 -21.04 -17.32
N GLU A 139 -13.24 -20.93 -16.01
CA GLU A 139 -13.73 -19.67 -15.44
C GLU A 139 -12.70 -18.55 -15.54
N SER A 140 -13.14 -17.38 -16.01
CA SER A 140 -12.32 -16.18 -16.09
C SER A 140 -11.78 -15.79 -14.70
N ASN A 141 -10.48 -15.50 -14.60
CA ASN A 141 -9.78 -15.18 -13.34
C ASN A 141 -10.51 -14.18 -12.42
N TRP A 142 -11.25 -13.22 -12.96
CA TRP A 142 -11.99 -12.23 -12.15
C TRP A 142 -13.23 -12.81 -11.44
N LYS A 143 -13.94 -13.79 -12.04
CA LYS A 143 -15.07 -14.48 -11.42
C LYS A 143 -14.61 -15.36 -10.28
N VAL A 144 -13.56 -16.12 -10.58
CA VAL A 144 -12.81 -16.93 -9.62
C VAL A 144 -12.35 -16.05 -8.44
N TRP A 145 -11.87 -14.84 -8.71
CA TRP A 145 -11.48 -13.88 -7.66
C TRP A 145 -12.66 -13.47 -6.76
N HIS A 146 -13.81 -13.11 -7.34
CA HIS A 146 -14.99 -12.72 -6.56
C HIS A 146 -15.58 -13.84 -5.70
N GLN A 147 -15.62 -15.07 -6.22
CA GLN A 147 -16.08 -16.25 -5.47
C GLN A 147 -15.11 -16.64 -4.35
N ARG A 148 -13.81 -16.48 -4.61
CA ARG A 148 -12.76 -16.78 -3.63
C ARG A 148 -12.95 -15.96 -2.37
N ASN A 149 -13.23 -14.65 -2.46
CA ASN A 149 -13.17 -13.69 -1.33
C ASN A 149 -13.99 -14.09 -0.09
N ALA A 150 -15.03 -14.91 -0.23
CA ALA A 150 -15.86 -15.39 0.88
C ALA A 150 -15.16 -16.41 1.81
N PHE A 151 -14.00 -16.93 1.42
CA PHE A 151 -13.31 -18.03 2.11
C PHE A 151 -11.90 -17.67 2.63
N TRP A 152 -11.59 -16.38 2.75
CA TRP A 152 -10.22 -15.95 3.07
C TRP A 152 -10.14 -15.81 4.59
N THR A 153 -9.05 -16.29 5.17
CA THR A 153 -8.84 -16.15 6.60
C THR A 153 -8.28 -14.77 6.92
N THR A 154 -8.70 -14.25 8.08
CA THR A 154 -8.16 -13.02 8.63
C THR A 154 -6.80 -13.31 9.23
N GLY A 155 -5.74 -12.88 8.52
CA GLY A 155 -4.36 -12.97 8.98
C GLY A 155 -3.45 -12.47 7.87
N SER A 156 -2.44 -11.68 8.22
CA SER A 156 -1.50 -11.17 7.23
C SER A 156 -0.20 -11.93 7.35
N VAL A 157 0.24 -12.54 6.25
CA VAL A 157 1.51 -13.26 6.20
C VAL A 157 2.46 -12.59 5.22
N LEU A 158 3.75 -12.72 5.51
CA LEU A 158 4.78 -12.22 4.61
C LEU A 158 4.91 -13.21 3.45
N ALA A 159 4.57 -12.78 2.25
CA ALA A 159 4.65 -13.58 1.03
C ALA A 159 6.09 -13.89 0.62
N GLY A 160 7.00 -12.98 0.93
CA GLY A 160 8.41 -13.13 0.62
C GLY A 160 9.18 -11.81 0.67
N ALA A 161 10.46 -11.92 1.02
CA ALA A 161 11.44 -10.84 0.92
C ALA A 161 12.09 -10.88 -0.48
N GLN A 162 12.13 -9.75 -1.15
CA GLN A 162 12.77 -9.58 -2.45
C GLN A 162 13.93 -8.59 -2.30
N PRO A 163 15.18 -9.06 -2.19
CA PRO A 163 16.35 -8.21 -2.04
C PRO A 163 16.71 -7.49 -3.34
N ASP A 164 17.61 -6.51 -3.22
CA ASP A 164 18.24 -5.75 -4.31
C ASP A 164 17.23 -5.11 -5.28
N LYS A 165 16.16 -4.56 -4.69
CA LYS A 165 15.12 -3.85 -5.42
C LYS A 165 15.32 -2.35 -5.32
N ILE A 166 14.91 -1.68 -6.38
CA ILE A 166 15.04 -0.23 -6.50
C ILE A 166 13.71 0.41 -6.09
N ALA A 167 13.76 1.31 -5.11
CA ALA A 167 12.69 2.25 -4.81
C ALA A 167 13.05 3.62 -5.39
N ARG A 168 12.22 4.09 -6.32
CA ARG A 168 12.37 5.41 -6.95
C ARG A 168 11.59 6.44 -6.15
N PRO A 169 12.00 7.72 -6.08
CA PRO A 169 11.31 8.73 -5.30
C PRO A 169 9.79 8.83 -5.57
N TRP A 170 9.38 8.78 -6.84
CA TRP A 170 7.96 8.84 -7.23
C TRP A 170 7.15 7.58 -6.92
N SER A 171 7.78 6.53 -6.38
CA SER A 171 7.08 5.32 -5.93
C SER A 171 6.70 5.39 -4.45
N TRP A 172 7.13 6.41 -3.70
CA TRP A 172 6.87 6.49 -2.27
C TRP A 172 5.40 6.83 -2.00
N THR A 173 4.78 6.12 -1.07
CA THR A 173 3.36 6.32 -0.73
C THR A 173 3.17 6.71 0.73
N ALA A 174 3.96 6.14 1.63
CA ALA A 174 3.92 6.50 3.04
C ALA A 174 5.29 6.28 3.68
N VAL A 175 5.59 7.06 4.72
CA VAL A 175 6.87 7.03 5.43
C VAL A 175 6.65 6.97 6.93
N THR A 176 7.69 6.73 7.73
CA THR A 176 7.55 6.83 9.18
C THR A 176 7.29 8.28 9.60
N LYS A 177 6.76 8.48 10.81
CA LYS A 177 6.51 9.82 11.37
C LYS A 177 7.75 10.71 11.34
N GLU A 178 8.90 10.15 11.70
CA GLU A 178 10.18 10.88 11.71
C GLU A 178 10.52 11.42 10.32
N THR A 179 10.41 10.57 9.29
CA THR A 179 10.70 10.99 7.91
C THR A 179 9.66 11.98 7.40
N LEU A 180 8.39 11.84 7.78
CA LEU A 180 7.35 12.83 7.43
C LEU A 180 7.71 14.21 7.99
N LEU A 181 8.16 14.29 9.24
CA LEU A 181 8.62 15.55 9.84
C LEU A 181 9.82 16.14 9.09
N LYS A 182 10.79 15.32 8.67
CA LYS A 182 11.92 15.77 7.85
C LYS A 182 11.46 16.36 6.51
N LEU A 183 10.50 15.71 5.83
CA LEU A 183 9.91 16.22 4.61
C LEU A 183 9.24 17.59 4.83
N GLN A 184 8.43 17.71 5.89
CA GLN A 184 7.75 18.96 6.23
C GLN A 184 8.73 20.10 6.54
N LEU A 185 9.82 19.82 7.27
CA LEU A 185 10.87 20.80 7.58
C LEU A 185 11.61 21.28 6.33
N LEU A 186 11.71 20.44 5.30
CA LEU A 186 12.30 20.80 4.01
C LEU A 186 11.30 21.52 3.08
N GLY A 187 10.09 21.81 3.55
CA GLY A 187 9.06 22.52 2.77
C GLY A 187 8.25 21.61 1.85
N TYR A 188 8.33 20.30 2.02
CA TYR A 188 7.49 19.34 1.33
C TYR A 188 6.26 19.03 2.23
N GLN A 189 5.19 19.82 2.08
CA GLN A 189 3.88 19.62 2.74
C GLN A 189 2.93 18.90 1.79
#